data_AF-A0A4Y9S9B1-F1
#
_entry.id   AF-A0A4Y9S9B1-F1
#
_cell.length_a   1.000
_cell.length_b   1.000
_cell.length_c   1.000
_cell.angle_alpha   90.00
_cell.angle_beta   90.00
_cell.angle_gamma   90.00
#
_symmetry.space_group_name_H-M   'P 1'
#
loop_
_entity.id
_entity.type
_entity.pdbx_description
1 polymer ?
#
loop_
_entity_poly.entity_id
_entity_poly.type
_entity_poly.pdbx_seq_one_letter_code
_entity_poly.pdbx_strand_id
1 'polypeptide(L)'
;MRALIATGLFAASAAAQTGDHRADVAYYTQRYDGADIALSHFHCGAASAVRTADERSAWLACYGRFTANYQAALPVGRSIPAEVADAMSDAELAQAQKRMSEVFVQIAQEARLQAGLVLQAQGNGALSARSASDRPPSLPVQTHPPEDRP
;
A
#
# COMPACT_ATOMS: atom_id res chain seq x y z
N MET A 1 31.87 -21.82 12.21
CA MET A 1 31.48 -20.58 12.94
C MET A 1 30.29 -19.96 12.22
N ARG A 2 29.19 -19.73 12.97
CA ARG A 2 28.02 -18.85 12.67
C ARG A 2 27.15 -19.19 11.44
N ALA A 3 25.82 -19.14 11.47
CA ALA A 3 24.84 -18.97 12.54
C ALA A 3 23.47 -19.42 12.00
N LEU A 4 22.66 -20.02 12.86
CA LEU A 4 21.24 -20.31 12.65
C LEU A 4 20.45 -18.99 12.54
N ILE A 5 19.56 -18.88 11.56
CA ILE A 5 18.39 -18.00 11.66
C ILE A 5 17.15 -18.89 11.57
N ALA A 6 16.66 -19.24 12.76
CA ALA A 6 15.32 -19.71 12.98
C ALA A 6 14.35 -18.52 12.95
N THR A 7 13.05 -18.80 13.12
CA THR A 7 11.97 -17.89 13.51
C THR A 7 11.16 -17.24 12.39
N GLY A 8 10.53 -18.07 11.55
CA GLY A 8 9.18 -17.77 11.04
C GLY A 8 8.15 -18.44 11.95
N LEU A 9 7.94 -17.90 13.16
CA LEU A 9 6.91 -18.41 14.07
C LEU A 9 5.59 -17.71 13.76
N PHE A 10 4.60 -18.51 13.34
CA PHE A 10 3.19 -18.15 13.29
C PHE A 10 2.74 -17.65 14.67
N ALA A 11 2.71 -16.33 14.88
CA ALA A 11 2.15 -15.74 16.08
C ALA A 11 0.61 -15.66 15.96
N ALA A 12 -0.03 -16.83 15.92
CA ALA A 12 -1.48 -16.98 16.15
C ALA A 12 -1.91 -18.40 16.53
N SER A 13 -1.09 -19.44 16.35
CA SER A 13 -1.57 -20.83 16.44
C SER A 13 -1.27 -21.58 17.75
N ALA A 14 -0.86 -20.91 18.83
CA ALA A 14 -0.59 -21.60 20.11
C ALA A 14 -1.77 -21.62 21.11
N ALA A 15 -2.86 -20.88 20.88
CA ALA A 15 -4.06 -20.91 21.74
C ALA A 15 -5.18 -21.81 21.18
N ALA A 16 -5.12 -22.18 19.89
CA ALA A 16 -6.21 -22.88 19.19
C ALA A 16 -6.40 -24.36 19.58
N GLN A 17 -5.64 -24.90 20.54
CA GLN A 17 -5.73 -26.33 20.91
C GLN A 17 -6.55 -26.59 22.19
N THR A 18 -6.93 -25.54 22.91
CA THR A 18 -7.83 -25.58 24.06
C THR A 18 -8.98 -24.66 23.73
N GLY A 19 -10.26 -25.07 23.81
CA GLY A 19 -11.43 -24.25 23.45
C GLY A 19 -11.66 -22.98 24.29
N ASP A 20 -10.59 -22.38 24.83
CA ASP A 20 -10.55 -21.07 25.46
C ASP A 20 -10.22 -20.00 24.40
N HIS A 21 -11.28 -19.42 23.84
CA HIS A 21 -11.17 -18.34 22.86
C HIS A 21 -10.96 -16.94 23.49
N ARG A 22 -10.78 -16.82 24.82
CA ARG A 22 -10.67 -15.50 25.47
C ARG A 22 -9.54 -14.64 24.92
N ALA A 23 -8.41 -15.26 24.57
CA ALA A 23 -7.28 -14.54 23.98
C ALA A 23 -7.61 -13.97 22.60
N ASP A 24 -8.33 -14.73 21.78
CA ASP A 24 -8.77 -14.34 20.44
C ASP A 24 -9.86 -13.27 20.53
N VAL A 25 -10.84 -13.45 21.42
CA VAL A 25 -11.87 -12.45 21.71
C VAL A 25 -11.23 -11.13 22.14
N ALA A 26 -10.27 -11.17 23.07
CA ALA A 26 -9.53 -10.00 23.51
C ALA A 26 -8.72 -9.35 22.37
N TYR A 27 -8.18 -10.15 21.44
CA TYR A 27 -7.53 -9.62 20.26
C TYR A 27 -8.51 -8.81 19.40
N TYR A 28 -9.63 -9.40 18.95
CA TYR A 28 -10.56 -8.70 18.07
C TYR A 28 -11.26 -7.50 18.72
N THR A 29 -11.53 -7.55 20.03
CA THR A 29 -12.22 -6.46 20.74
C THR A 29 -11.30 -5.31 21.16
N GLN A 30 -10.01 -5.57 21.39
CA GLN A 30 -9.10 -4.57 22.00
C GLN A 30 -7.80 -4.34 21.24
N ARG A 31 -7.28 -5.32 20.51
CA ARG A 31 -5.92 -5.28 19.94
C ARG A 31 -5.84 -5.43 18.43
N TYR A 32 -6.95 -5.71 17.75
CA TYR A 32 -6.96 -5.82 16.30
C TYR A 32 -6.30 -4.59 15.67
N ASP A 33 -5.28 -4.85 14.85
CA ASP A 33 -4.41 -3.85 14.21
C ASP A 33 -4.48 -3.91 12.68
N GLY A 34 -5.12 -4.94 12.12
CA GLY A 34 -5.29 -5.13 10.68
C GLY A 34 -3.99 -5.46 9.94
N ALA A 35 -2.98 -6.00 10.62
CA ALA A 35 -1.72 -6.40 9.97
C ALA A 35 -1.93 -7.42 8.83
N ASP A 36 -3.02 -8.20 8.87
CA ASP A 36 -3.43 -9.16 7.84
C ASP A 36 -3.97 -8.50 6.55
N ILE A 37 -4.50 -7.29 6.65
CA ILE A 37 -5.08 -6.56 5.52
C ILE A 37 -4.30 -5.32 5.12
N ALA A 38 -3.28 -4.92 5.88
CA ALA A 38 -2.46 -3.75 5.62
C ALA A 38 -1.62 -3.89 4.35
N LEU A 39 -1.32 -2.76 3.68
CA LEU A 39 -0.44 -2.73 2.50
C LEU A 39 0.97 -3.25 2.82
N SER A 40 1.46 -3.03 4.04
CA SER A 40 2.76 -3.51 4.52
C SER A 40 2.91 -5.03 4.44
N HIS A 41 1.80 -5.77 4.61
CA HIS A 41 1.77 -7.23 4.46
C HIS A 41 2.25 -7.70 3.07
N PHE A 42 2.02 -6.90 2.04
CA PHE A 42 2.33 -7.24 0.65
C PHE A 42 3.76 -6.85 0.23
N HIS A 43 4.50 -6.15 1.10
CA HIS A 43 5.89 -5.76 0.88
C HIS A 43 6.13 -5.04 -0.47
N CYS A 44 5.24 -4.12 -0.84
CA CYS A 44 5.31 -3.41 -2.15
C CYS A 44 6.53 -2.49 -2.34
N GLY A 45 7.36 -2.32 -1.31
CA GLY A 45 8.40 -1.30 -1.28
C GLY A 45 7.84 0.09 -1.00
N ALA A 46 8.72 1.01 -0.63
CA ALA A 46 8.32 2.38 -0.29
C ALA A 46 7.85 3.14 -1.55
N ALA A 47 6.65 3.72 -1.51
CA ALA A 47 6.11 4.52 -2.61
C ALA A 47 7.06 5.68 -3.00
N SER A 48 7.71 6.29 -2.00
CA SER A 48 8.66 7.39 -2.19
C SER A 48 9.95 6.98 -2.91
N ALA A 49 10.25 5.69 -3.02
CA ALA A 49 11.42 5.17 -3.72
C ALA A 49 11.18 4.90 -5.21
N VAL A 50 9.93 4.96 -5.69
CA VAL A 50 9.60 4.78 -7.11
C VAL A 50 10.14 5.97 -7.93
N ARG A 51 10.88 5.69 -9.00
CA ARG A 51 11.50 6.70 -9.90
C ARG A 51 11.18 6.45 -11.37
N THR A 52 11.06 5.19 -11.78
CA THR A 52 10.87 4.80 -13.18
C THR A 52 9.46 4.31 -13.48
N ALA A 53 9.13 4.18 -14.77
CA ALA A 53 7.85 3.62 -15.21
C ALA A 53 7.72 2.13 -14.87
N ASP A 54 8.81 1.38 -14.95
CA ASP A 54 8.84 -0.06 -14.63
C ASP A 54 8.65 -0.30 -13.13
N GLU A 55 9.37 0.44 -12.28
CA GLU A 55 9.18 0.40 -10.82
C GLU A 55 7.75 0.76 -10.42
N ARG A 56 7.17 1.78 -11.07
CA ARG A 56 5.77 2.16 -10.85
C ARG A 56 4.82 1.02 -11.21
N SER A 57 5.01 0.42 -12.38
CA SER A 57 4.15 -0.66 -12.85
C SER A 57 4.22 -1.86 -11.90
N ALA A 58 5.43 -2.21 -11.43
CA ALA A 58 5.63 -3.25 -10.42
C ALA A 58 4.94 -2.91 -9.09
N TRP A 59 5.06 -1.65 -8.63
CA TRP A 59 4.41 -1.20 -7.40
C TRP A 59 2.89 -1.26 -7.51
N LEU A 60 2.31 -0.80 -8.62
CA LEU A 60 0.85 -0.85 -8.86
C LEU A 60 0.33 -2.28 -8.96
N ALA A 61 1.09 -3.20 -9.56
CA ALA A 61 0.74 -4.61 -9.56
C ALA A 61 0.73 -5.20 -8.14
N CYS A 62 1.67 -4.79 -7.28
CA CYS A 62 1.67 -5.16 -5.87
C CYS A 62 0.46 -4.58 -5.12
N TYR A 63 0.20 -3.29 -5.30
CA TYR A 63 -0.97 -2.61 -4.75
C TYR A 63 -2.28 -3.29 -5.18
N GLY A 64 -2.35 -3.80 -6.41
CA GLY A 64 -3.47 -4.62 -6.89
C GLY A 64 -3.74 -5.84 -6.01
N ARG A 65 -2.69 -6.57 -5.59
CA ARG A 65 -2.84 -7.71 -4.66
C ARG A 65 -3.37 -7.28 -3.29
N PHE A 66 -2.88 -6.15 -2.78
CA PHE A 66 -3.42 -5.55 -1.56
C PHE A 66 -4.92 -5.25 -1.71
N THR A 67 -5.33 -4.61 -2.81
CA THR A 67 -6.74 -4.26 -3.01
C THR A 67 -7.65 -5.49 -3.10
N ALA A 68 -7.17 -6.57 -3.74
CA ALA A 68 -7.92 -7.82 -3.81
C ALA A 68 -8.09 -8.46 -2.42
N ASN A 69 -7.02 -8.49 -1.61
CA ASN A 69 -7.09 -9.01 -0.24
C ASN A 69 -8.00 -8.16 0.66
N TYR A 70 -7.84 -6.84 0.60
CA TYR A 70 -8.66 -5.91 1.36
C TYR A 70 -10.16 -6.06 1.02
N GLN A 71 -10.49 -6.22 -0.27
CA GLN A 71 -11.86 -6.50 -0.71
C GLN A 71 -12.36 -7.87 -0.24
N ALA A 72 -11.53 -8.90 -0.25
CA ALA A 72 -11.89 -10.23 0.22
C ALA A 72 -12.15 -10.28 1.75
N ALA A 73 -11.55 -9.36 2.50
CA ALA A 73 -11.76 -9.20 3.94
C ALA A 73 -13.05 -8.43 4.28
N LEU A 74 -13.78 -7.90 3.29
CA LEU A 74 -15.07 -7.25 3.50
C LEU A 74 -16.26 -8.24 3.39
N PRO A 75 -17.37 -7.99 4.10
CA PRO A 75 -17.61 -6.90 5.05
C PRO A 75 -16.80 -7.04 6.35
N VAL A 76 -16.66 -5.94 7.09
CA VAL A 76 -15.91 -5.91 8.36
C VAL A 76 -16.46 -6.98 9.33
N GLY A 77 -15.56 -7.71 9.98
CA GLY A 77 -15.90 -8.84 10.85
C GLY A 77 -15.85 -10.20 10.15
N ARG A 78 -15.81 -10.25 8.81
CA ARG A 78 -15.68 -11.52 8.05
C ARG A 78 -14.40 -12.29 8.37
N SER A 79 -13.33 -11.60 8.75
CA SER A 79 -12.04 -12.22 9.10
C SER A 79 -11.97 -12.73 10.54
N ILE A 80 -13.04 -12.59 11.33
CA ILE A 80 -13.14 -13.25 12.64
C ILE A 80 -13.48 -14.73 12.40
N PRO A 81 -12.69 -15.70 12.91
CA PRO A 81 -13.03 -17.11 12.84
C PRO A 81 -14.40 -17.38 13.47
N ALA A 82 -15.17 -18.30 12.89
CA ALA A 82 -16.54 -18.56 13.31
C ALA A 82 -16.61 -19.00 14.78
N GLU A 83 -15.69 -19.86 15.21
CA GLU A 83 -15.57 -20.34 16.58
C GLU A 83 -15.27 -19.24 17.59
N VAL A 84 -14.55 -18.19 17.17
CA VAL A 84 -14.27 -17.02 18.01
C VAL A 84 -15.50 -16.11 18.06
N ALA A 85 -16.18 -15.91 16.93
CA ALA A 85 -17.41 -15.13 16.87
C ALA A 85 -18.54 -15.77 17.70
N ASP A 86 -18.68 -17.09 17.66
CA ASP A 86 -19.64 -17.86 18.46
C ASP A 86 -19.33 -17.79 19.96
N ALA A 87 -18.07 -17.56 20.33
CA ALA A 87 -17.63 -17.39 21.72
C ALA A 87 -17.82 -15.95 22.25
N MET A 88 -18.14 -14.98 21.39
CA MET A 88 -18.41 -13.59 21.78
C MET A 88 -19.86 -13.40 22.20
N SER A 89 -20.07 -12.55 23.21
CA SER A 89 -21.37 -11.91 23.42
C SER A 89 -21.69 -10.90 22.31
N ASP A 90 -22.96 -10.53 22.15
CA ASP A 90 -23.38 -9.49 21.19
C ASP A 90 -22.63 -8.16 21.39
N ALA A 91 -22.34 -7.81 22.65
CA ALA A 91 -21.60 -6.59 22.99
C ALA A 91 -20.12 -6.67 22.54
N GLU A 92 -19.48 -7.83 22.75
CA GLU A 92 -18.11 -8.07 22.28
C GLU A 92 -18.03 -8.08 20.75
N LEU A 93 -19.00 -8.71 20.09
CA LEU A 93 -19.05 -8.74 18.63
C LEU A 93 -19.25 -7.32 18.06
N ALA A 94 -20.15 -6.52 18.63
CA ALA A 94 -20.34 -5.13 18.23
C ALA A 94 -19.08 -4.27 18.47
N GLN A 95 -18.38 -4.50 19.61
CA GLN A 95 -17.12 -3.83 19.91
C GLN A 95 -16.02 -4.21 18.91
N ALA A 96 -15.89 -5.50 18.59
CA ALA A 96 -14.94 -6.00 17.60
C ALA A 96 -15.21 -5.37 16.23
N GLN A 97 -16.46 -5.39 15.75
CA GLN A 97 -16.84 -4.77 14.48
C GLN A 97 -16.54 -3.27 14.44
N LYS A 98 -16.80 -2.54 15.53
CA LYS A 98 -16.47 -1.10 15.63
C LYS A 98 -14.96 -0.88 15.48
N ARG A 99 -14.14 -1.56 16.28
CA ARG A 99 -12.69 -1.46 16.23
C ARG A 99 -12.15 -1.83 14.85
N MET A 100 -12.58 -2.96 14.30
CA MET A 100 -12.15 -3.39 12.98
C MET A 100 -12.55 -2.36 11.91
N SER A 101 -13.73 -1.74 12.00
CA SER A 101 -14.16 -0.71 11.04
C SER A 101 -13.23 0.50 11.06
N GLU A 102 -12.85 0.97 12.24
CA GLU A 102 -11.88 2.06 12.41
C GLU A 102 -10.52 1.72 11.78
N VAL A 103 -10.02 0.50 12.03
CA VAL A 103 -8.76 0.00 11.47
C VAL A 103 -8.82 -0.14 9.94
N PHE A 104 -9.90 -0.70 9.39
CA PHE A 104 -10.11 -0.82 7.95
C PHE A 104 -10.06 0.56 7.27
N VAL A 105 -10.76 1.54 7.84
CA VAL A 105 -10.76 2.92 7.35
C VAL A 105 -9.35 3.51 7.37
N GLN A 106 -8.60 3.33 8.47
CA GLN A 106 -7.22 3.80 8.57
C GLN A 106 -6.32 3.17 7.50
N ILE A 107 -6.37 1.86 7.35
CA ILE A 107 -5.57 1.11 6.35
C ILE A 107 -5.89 1.56 4.93
N ALA A 108 -7.17 1.75 4.60
CA ALA A 108 -7.57 2.24 3.29
C ALA A 108 -7.07 3.67 3.03
N GLN A 109 -7.03 4.54 4.04
CA GLN A 109 -6.49 5.89 3.91
C GLN A 109 -4.98 5.87 3.69
N GLU A 110 -4.23 5.11 4.50
CA GLU A 110 -2.79 4.97 4.38
C GLU A 110 -2.39 4.43 3.00
N ALA A 111 -3.06 3.37 2.55
CA ALA A 111 -2.82 2.78 1.24
C ALA A 111 -3.08 3.77 0.09
N ARG A 112 -4.15 4.59 0.18
CA ARG A 112 -4.44 5.65 -0.79
C ARG A 112 -3.37 6.75 -0.80
N LEU A 113 -2.86 7.14 0.36
CA LEU A 113 -1.76 8.11 0.45
C LEU A 113 -0.52 7.58 -0.28
N GLN A 114 -0.15 6.32 -0.04
CA GLN A 114 0.98 5.68 -0.72
C GLN A 114 0.77 5.61 -2.24
N ALA A 115 -0.42 5.22 -2.70
CA ALA A 115 -0.75 5.20 -4.12
C ALA A 115 -0.67 6.61 -4.75
N GLY A 116 -1.13 7.64 -4.02
CA GLY A 116 -1.01 9.04 -4.44
C GLY A 116 0.43 9.45 -4.73
N LEU A 117 1.38 9.09 -3.86
CA LEU A 117 2.81 9.39 -4.05
C LEU A 117 3.35 8.75 -5.35
N VAL A 118 2.97 7.49 -5.61
CA VAL A 118 3.39 6.76 -6.82
C VAL A 118 2.83 7.37 -8.10
N LEU A 119 1.58 7.84 -8.06
CA LEU A 119 0.91 8.47 -9.20
C LEU A 119 1.44 9.89 -9.47
N GLN A 120 1.73 10.66 -8.42
CA GLN A 120 2.30 12.02 -8.55
C GLN A 120 3.69 12.02 -9.19
N ALA A 121 4.50 10.97 -8.99
CA ALA A 121 5.78 10.80 -9.67
C ALA A 121 5.65 10.80 -11.21
N GLN A 122 4.45 10.60 -11.77
CA GLN A 122 4.18 10.68 -13.23
C GLN A 122 4.18 12.12 -13.75
N GLY A 123 3.63 13.07 -12.99
CA GLY A 123 3.42 14.45 -13.45
C GLY A 123 4.71 15.21 -13.70
N ASN A 124 5.74 14.96 -12.90
CA ASN A 124 7.00 15.71 -12.97
C ASN A 124 7.90 15.27 -14.14
N GLY A 125 7.86 13.99 -14.52
CA GLY A 125 8.64 13.47 -15.66
C GLY A 125 8.04 13.83 -17.03
N ALA A 126 6.71 13.83 -17.13
CA ALA A 126 6.01 14.15 -18.38
C ALA A 126 6.14 15.64 -18.78
N LEU A 127 6.24 16.55 -17.81
CA LEU A 127 6.50 17.97 -18.08
C LEU A 127 7.95 18.21 -18.55
N SER A 128 8.93 17.50 -17.97
CA SER A 128 10.34 17.62 -18.37
C SER A 128 10.63 17.10 -19.79
N ALA A 129 9.98 16.01 -20.21
CA ALA A 129 10.18 15.46 -21.57
C ALA A 129 9.58 16.35 -22.67
N ARG A 130 8.50 17.08 -22.36
CA ARG A 130 7.85 18.02 -23.30
C ARG A 130 8.72 19.27 -23.52
N SER A 131 9.34 19.80 -22.48
CA SER A 131 10.26 20.96 -22.62
C SER A 131 11.55 20.65 -23.40
N ALA A 132 11.98 19.38 -23.47
CA ALA A 132 13.14 18.98 -24.26
C ALA A 132 12.83 18.82 -25.77
N SER A 133 11.57 18.66 -26.15
CA SER A 133 11.15 18.44 -27.54
C SER A 133 10.74 19.73 -28.26
N ASP A 134 10.66 20.86 -27.54
CA ASP A 134 10.26 22.18 -28.07
C ASP A 134 11.48 23.08 -28.38
N ARG A 135 12.55 22.50 -28.96
CA ARG A 135 13.59 23.31 -29.59
C ARG A 135 13.15 23.58 -31.03
N PRO A 136 12.71 24.80 -31.39
CA PRO A 136 12.41 25.11 -32.78
C PRO A 136 13.67 24.90 -33.63
N PRO A 137 13.55 24.44 -34.90
CA PRO A 137 14.70 24.35 -35.79
C PRO A 137 15.36 25.72 -35.86
N SER A 138 16.64 25.78 -35.51
CA SER A 138 17.46 26.98 -35.63
C SER A 138 17.41 27.48 -37.08
N LEU A 139 16.72 28.60 -37.29
CA LEU A 139 16.76 29.33 -38.55
C LEU A 139 18.22 29.71 -38.86
N PRO A 140 18.70 29.54 -40.11
CA PRO A 140 20.04 29.96 -40.47
C PRO A 140 20.13 31.49 -40.36
N VAL A 141 21.08 31.97 -39.56
CA VAL A 141 21.44 33.38 -39.48
C VAL A 141 22.10 33.78 -40.79
N GLN A 142 21.36 34.49 -41.64
CA GLN A 142 21.92 35.11 -42.84
C GLN A 142 22.64 36.39 -42.40
N THR A 143 23.94 36.31 -42.13
CA THR A 143 24.81 37.48 -41.98
C THR A 143 25.15 38.02 -43.37
N HIS A 144 24.47 39.09 -43.81
CA HIS A 144 24.94 39.89 -44.94
C HIS A 144 26.05 40.84 -44.49
N PRO A 145 27.22 40.88 -45.16
CA PRO A 145 28.22 41.92 -44.94
C PRO A 145 27.77 43.26 -45.56
N PRO A 146 28.17 44.41 -45.00
CA PRO A 146 27.92 45.70 -45.62
C PRO A 146 28.76 45.84 -46.90
N GLU A 147 28.09 46.11 -48.02
CA GLU A 147 28.71 46.40 -49.30
C GLU A 147 29.30 47.82 -49.24
N ASP A 148 30.63 47.88 -49.22
CA ASP A 148 31.44 49.09 -49.40
C ASP A 148 31.35 49.51 -50.88
N ARG A 149 30.98 50.77 -51.15
CA ARG A 149 31.05 51.33 -52.50
C ARG A 149 31.56 52.79 -52.47
N PRO A 150 32.36 53.16 -53.50
CA PRO A 150 33.28 54.29 -53.51
C PRO A 150 32.63 55.68 -53.70
#